data_AF-A0A956VTU3-F1
#
_entry.id   AF-A0A956VTU3-F1
#
_cell.length_a   1.000
_cell.length_b   1.000
_cell.length_c   1.000
_cell.angle_alpha   90.00
_cell.angle_beta   90.00
_cell.angle_gamma   90.00
#
_symmetry.space_group_name_H-M   'P 1'
#
loop_
_entity.id
_entity.type
_entity.pdbx_description
1 polymer ?
#
loop_
_entity_poly.entity_id
_entity_poly.type
_entity_poly.pdbx_seq_one_letter_code
_entity_poly.pdbx_strand_id
1 'polypeptide(L)'
;MALTLAEGAKLSNDVLLEGVIETAIADSPVLQRMPFIEIVGNGLTYNRENAPATAGFYAVGDTWSEDTPTFTQVTATLKILGGDADVDHYLARTRSNVQDLEAAVVALKAKAVQQAFDDTFINGDVSGDAKSFDGIDQACAAGQTLAMGDDGGALTLTKLDEL
;
A
#
# COMPACT_ATOMS: atom_id res chain seq x y z
N MET A 1 -15.42 44.88 42.03
CA MET A 1 -14.69 44.48 40.81
C MET A 1 -15.17 43.09 40.44
N ALA A 2 -15.67 42.94 39.22
CA ALA A 2 -16.29 41.70 38.74
C ALA A 2 -15.20 40.72 38.27
N LEU A 3 -15.44 39.43 38.48
CA LEU A 3 -14.62 38.34 37.96
C LEU A 3 -14.40 38.57 36.46
N THR A 4 -13.14 38.65 36.04
CA THR A 4 -12.83 38.92 34.63
C THR A 4 -13.15 37.69 33.78
N LEU A 5 -13.54 37.89 32.51
CA LEU A 5 -13.85 36.77 31.60
C LEU A 5 -12.67 35.76 31.50
N ALA A 6 -11.44 36.26 31.65
CA ALA A 6 -10.21 35.47 31.68
C ALA A 6 -10.02 34.64 32.97
N GLU A 7 -10.62 35.05 34.10
CA GLU A 7 -10.62 34.28 35.36
C GLU A 7 -11.81 33.29 35.42
N GLY A 8 -12.95 33.63 34.82
CA GLY A 8 -14.10 32.72 34.69
C GLY A 8 -13.81 31.52 33.76
N ALA A 9 -13.00 31.72 32.72
CA ALA A 9 -12.60 30.65 31.80
C ALA A 9 -11.76 29.55 32.46
N LYS A 10 -11.12 29.81 33.61
CA LYS A 10 -10.35 28.80 34.36
C LYS A 10 -11.22 27.89 35.23
N LEU A 11 -12.47 28.27 35.48
CA LEU A 11 -13.47 27.42 36.15
C LEU A 11 -14.36 26.66 35.16
N SER A 12 -14.31 26.99 33.88
CA SER A 12 -14.94 26.20 32.83
C SER A 12 -13.96 25.10 32.43
N ASN A 13 -14.07 23.94 33.09
CA ASN A 13 -13.56 22.72 32.46
C ASN A 13 -14.34 22.57 31.16
N ASP A 14 -13.69 22.85 30.02
CA ASP A 14 -14.13 22.30 28.76
C ASP A 14 -14.37 20.81 29.00
N VAL A 15 -15.58 20.36 28.70
CA VAL A 15 -15.92 18.95 28.72
C VAL A 15 -15.02 18.31 27.68
N LEU A 16 -13.86 17.81 28.10
CA LEU A 16 -12.91 17.14 27.24
C LEU A 16 -13.64 15.91 26.72
N LEU A 17 -14.02 15.93 25.45
CA LEU A 17 -14.67 14.80 24.82
C LEU A 17 -13.66 13.64 24.82
N GLU A 18 -13.99 12.55 25.49
CA GLU A 18 -13.23 11.30 25.44
C GLU A 18 -13.28 10.76 24.00
N GLY A 19 -12.14 10.78 23.31
CA GLY A 19 -12.05 10.29 21.92
C GLY A 19 -10.83 10.81 21.15
N VAL A 20 -10.21 9.94 20.34
CA VAL A 20 -9.30 10.39 19.27
C VAL A 20 -10.20 10.74 18.09
N ILE A 21 -10.23 12.01 17.68
CA ILE A 21 -10.96 12.42 16.48
C ILE A 21 -10.15 11.95 15.27
N GLU A 22 -10.52 10.81 14.74
CA GLU A 22 -9.90 10.26 13.53
C GLU A 22 -10.49 10.92 12.28
N THR A 23 -9.65 11.64 11.54
CA THR A 23 -10.05 12.41 10.35
C THR A 23 -9.67 11.76 9.02
N ALA A 24 -8.97 10.62 9.03
CA ALA A 24 -8.49 9.94 7.82
C ALA A 24 -9.06 8.52 7.72
N ILE A 25 -9.44 8.11 6.51
CA ILE A 25 -10.12 6.84 6.17
C ILE A 25 -9.35 5.65 6.77
N ALA A 26 -10.07 4.79 7.48
CA ALA A 26 -9.53 3.66 8.25
C ALA A 26 -9.53 2.33 7.49
N ASP A 27 -10.09 2.29 6.27
CA ASP A 27 -10.23 1.06 5.50
C ASP A 27 -9.31 1.05 4.29
N SER A 28 -8.35 0.12 4.29
CA SER A 28 -7.57 -0.22 3.11
C SER A 28 -8.45 -1.02 2.14
N PRO A 29 -8.72 -0.51 0.92
CA PRO A 29 -9.46 -1.26 -0.09
C PRO A 29 -8.65 -2.44 -0.64
N VAL A 30 -7.33 -2.42 -0.47
CA VAL A 30 -6.41 -3.47 -0.94
C VAL A 30 -6.50 -4.68 -0.01
N LEU A 31 -6.32 -4.47 1.29
CA LEU A 31 -6.36 -5.54 2.29
C LEU A 31 -7.73 -6.22 2.41
N GLN A 32 -8.81 -5.50 2.10
CA GLN A 32 -10.16 -6.07 2.10
C GLN A 32 -10.45 -6.99 0.89
N ARG A 33 -9.77 -6.79 -0.24
CA ARG A 33 -10.08 -7.46 -1.50
C ARG A 33 -9.08 -8.54 -1.89
N MET A 34 -7.86 -8.48 -1.34
CA MET A 34 -6.80 -9.40 -1.70
C MET A 34 -6.72 -10.61 -0.77
N PRO A 35 -6.81 -11.85 -1.29
CA PRO A 35 -6.53 -13.03 -0.50
C PRO A 35 -5.02 -13.19 -0.26
N PHE A 36 -4.65 -13.52 0.97
CA PHE A 36 -3.28 -13.91 1.31
C PHE A 36 -3.11 -15.42 1.16
N ILE A 37 -1.98 -15.82 0.59
CA ILE A 37 -1.56 -17.22 0.55
C ILE A 37 -0.31 -17.39 1.41
N GLU A 38 -0.29 -18.44 2.20
CA GLU A 38 0.90 -18.82 2.96
C GLU A 38 1.85 -19.59 2.05
N ILE A 39 3.13 -19.23 2.07
CA ILE A 39 4.18 -19.94 1.35
C ILE A 39 5.24 -20.40 2.33
N VAL A 40 5.81 -21.58 2.08
CA VAL A 40 6.95 -22.08 2.85
C VAL A 40 8.23 -21.65 2.15
N GLY A 41 8.90 -20.63 2.71
CA GLY A 41 10.15 -20.09 2.18
C GLY A 41 10.15 -18.57 2.11
N ASN A 42 11.25 -17.98 1.61
CA ASN A 42 11.47 -16.53 1.59
C ASN A 42 10.96 -15.85 0.30
N GLY A 43 10.36 -16.59 -0.63
CA GLY A 43 9.83 -16.03 -1.86
C GLY A 43 9.08 -17.02 -2.70
N LEU A 44 8.16 -16.50 -3.51
CA LEU A 44 7.40 -17.25 -4.51
C LEU A 44 8.02 -16.97 -5.88
N THR A 45 8.54 -18.02 -6.51
CA THR A 45 9.05 -17.92 -7.87
C THR A 45 8.01 -18.46 -8.84
N TYR A 46 7.64 -17.66 -9.84
CA TYR A 46 6.70 -18.02 -10.89
C TYR A 46 7.30 -17.75 -12.27
N ASN A 47 6.89 -18.54 -13.26
CA ASN A 47 7.32 -18.35 -14.64
C ASN A 47 6.28 -17.48 -15.35
N ARG A 48 6.73 -16.34 -15.87
CA ARG A 48 5.94 -15.43 -16.70
C ARG A 48 6.23 -15.75 -18.17
N GLU A 49 5.19 -15.94 -18.96
CA GLU A 49 5.31 -16.07 -20.42
C GLU A 49 5.81 -14.75 -21.01
N ASN A 50 6.82 -14.81 -21.88
CA ASN A 50 7.43 -13.63 -22.48
C ASN A 50 6.99 -13.44 -23.95
N ALA A 51 6.93 -14.52 -24.72
CA ALA A 51 6.47 -14.49 -26.10
C ALA A 51 5.65 -15.74 -26.45
N PRO A 52 4.43 -15.57 -27.00
CA PRO A 52 3.65 -16.69 -27.51
C PRO A 52 4.28 -17.21 -28.82
N ALA A 53 4.20 -18.51 -29.04
CA ALA A 53 4.62 -19.10 -30.31
C ALA A 53 3.70 -18.66 -31.45
N THR A 54 4.28 -18.35 -32.61
CA THR A 54 3.52 -17.91 -33.78
C THR A 54 2.97 -19.10 -34.60
N ALA A 55 1.80 -18.91 -35.22
CA ALA A 55 1.19 -19.89 -36.12
C ALA A 55 1.04 -19.28 -37.52
N GLY A 56 1.52 -19.98 -38.55
CA GLY A 56 1.51 -19.52 -39.95
C GLY A 56 0.85 -20.50 -40.91
N PHE A 57 0.23 -19.99 -41.97
CA PHE A 57 -0.24 -20.79 -43.09
C PHE A 57 0.89 -21.02 -44.10
N TYR A 58 0.89 -22.17 -44.79
CA TYR A 58 2.03 -22.64 -45.56
C TYR A 58 1.63 -23.14 -46.96
N ALA A 59 2.45 -22.84 -47.97
CA ALA A 59 2.27 -23.25 -49.37
C ALA A 59 3.15 -24.45 -49.74
N VAL A 60 2.76 -25.22 -50.76
CA VAL A 60 3.48 -26.46 -51.14
C VAL A 60 4.90 -26.13 -51.64
N GLY A 61 5.91 -26.50 -50.84
CA GLY A 61 7.34 -26.41 -51.21
C GLY A 61 8.21 -25.52 -50.32
N ASP A 62 7.66 -24.81 -49.33
CA ASP A 62 8.40 -23.93 -48.42
C ASP A 62 9.15 -24.70 -47.29
N THR A 63 9.60 -24.05 -46.23
CA THR A 63 10.05 -24.72 -44.99
C THR A 63 9.36 -24.12 -43.78
N TRP A 64 8.95 -24.95 -42.81
CA TRP A 64 8.40 -24.48 -41.55
C TRP A 64 9.48 -23.73 -40.77
N SER A 65 9.20 -22.48 -40.37
CA SER A 65 9.99 -21.79 -39.37
C SER A 65 9.55 -22.30 -38.00
N GLU A 66 10.44 -22.97 -37.28
CA GLU A 66 10.18 -23.39 -35.91
C GLU A 66 10.33 -22.17 -34.98
N ASP A 67 9.38 -22.01 -34.07
CA ASP A 67 9.40 -20.98 -33.04
C ASP A 67 9.06 -21.63 -31.69
N THR A 68 9.75 -21.20 -30.64
CA THR A 68 9.62 -21.78 -29.30
C THR A 68 9.22 -20.71 -28.30
N PRO A 69 8.18 -20.93 -27.49
CA PRO A 69 7.77 -19.96 -26.48
C PRO A 69 8.89 -19.77 -25.45
N THR A 70 9.09 -18.53 -25.02
CA THR A 70 10.09 -18.18 -24.01
C THR A 70 9.41 -17.80 -22.71
N PHE A 71 10.03 -18.19 -21.59
CA PHE A 71 9.56 -17.91 -20.24
C PHE A 71 10.63 -17.16 -19.45
N THR A 72 10.20 -16.20 -18.64
CA THR A 72 11.06 -15.49 -17.70
C THR A 72 10.66 -15.86 -16.28
N GLN A 73 11.63 -16.28 -15.47
CA GLN A 73 11.41 -16.60 -14.08
C GLN A 73 11.44 -15.33 -13.23
N VAL A 74 10.34 -15.01 -12.56
CA VAL A 74 10.22 -13.84 -11.67
C VAL A 74 10.05 -14.33 -10.24
N THR A 75 10.77 -13.73 -9.29
CA THR A 75 10.72 -14.11 -7.87
C THR A 75 10.18 -12.95 -7.04
N ALA A 76 9.01 -13.14 -6.43
CA ALA A 76 8.48 -12.24 -5.43
C ALA A 76 9.07 -12.63 -4.05
N THR A 77 9.89 -11.75 -3.47
CA THR A 77 10.49 -11.98 -2.14
C THR A 77 9.60 -11.45 -1.02
N LEU A 78 9.52 -12.19 0.08
CA LEU A 78 8.77 -11.75 1.26
C LEU A 78 9.59 -10.71 2.05
N LYS A 79 8.90 -9.68 2.55
CA LYS A 79 9.48 -8.61 3.37
C LYS A 79 8.70 -8.47 4.67
N ILE A 80 9.37 -7.94 5.70
CA ILE A 80 8.79 -7.78 7.03
C ILE A 80 8.39 -6.31 7.20
N LEU A 81 7.12 -6.06 7.51
CA LEU A 81 6.57 -4.75 7.83
C LEU A 81 6.06 -4.76 9.27
N GLY A 82 6.37 -3.72 10.04
CA GLY A 82 5.93 -3.59 11.43
C GLY A 82 6.34 -2.25 12.04
N GLY A 83 5.80 -1.95 13.22
CA GLY A 83 6.13 -0.76 13.98
C GLY A 83 6.08 -1.04 15.48
N ASP A 84 6.87 -0.29 16.24
CA ASP A 84 6.87 -0.36 17.71
C ASP A 84 5.90 0.67 18.31
N ALA A 85 5.26 0.27 19.40
CA ALA A 85 4.27 1.03 20.15
C ALA A 85 4.56 0.90 21.64
N ASP A 86 5.26 1.88 22.19
CA ASP A 86 5.63 1.95 23.59
C ASP A 86 4.83 3.03 24.33
N VAL A 87 4.35 2.69 25.52
CA VAL A 87 3.70 3.63 26.44
C VAL A 87 4.33 3.45 27.81
N ASP A 88 4.72 4.56 28.44
CA ASP A 88 5.24 4.53 29.80
C ASP A 88 4.12 4.19 30.80
N HIS A 89 4.35 3.18 31.62
CA HIS A 89 3.44 2.71 32.66
C HIS A 89 3.05 3.81 33.68
N TYR A 90 3.93 4.78 33.95
CA TYR A 90 3.59 5.95 34.77
C TYR A 90 2.55 6.83 34.07
N LEU A 91 2.68 7.02 32.76
CA LEU A 91 1.77 7.82 31.95
C LEU A 91 0.41 7.12 31.81
N ALA A 92 0.42 5.81 31.53
CA ALA A 92 -0.79 4.99 31.48
C ALA A 92 -1.56 5.05 32.80
N ARG A 93 -0.88 4.98 33.95
CA ARG A 93 -1.55 4.99 35.25
C ARG A 93 -2.05 6.37 35.69
N THR A 94 -1.38 7.45 35.29
CA THR A 94 -1.70 8.82 35.75
C THR A 94 -2.61 9.59 34.82
N ARG A 95 -2.69 9.21 33.54
CA ARG A 95 -3.41 9.97 32.51
C ARG A 95 -4.46 9.17 31.72
N SER A 96 -4.60 7.85 31.94
CA SER A 96 -5.69 7.06 31.33
C SER A 96 -7.07 7.20 32.01
N ASN A 97 -7.35 8.33 32.65
CA ASN A 97 -8.66 8.62 33.27
C ASN A 97 -9.73 8.92 32.21
N VAL A 98 -9.33 9.61 31.13
CA VAL A 98 -10.25 10.14 30.10
C VAL A 98 -10.12 9.40 28.77
N GLN A 99 -9.04 8.67 28.52
CA GLN A 99 -8.89 7.78 27.36
C GLN A 99 -7.79 6.76 27.68
N ASP A 100 -7.96 5.54 27.19
CA ASP A 100 -6.89 4.54 27.24
C ASP A 100 -5.77 4.90 26.25
N LEU A 101 -4.66 5.40 26.79
CA LEU A 101 -3.48 5.80 26.02
C LEU A 101 -2.83 4.62 25.29
N GLU A 102 -2.88 3.41 25.85
CA GLU A 102 -2.31 2.22 25.20
C GLU A 102 -3.14 1.84 23.99
N ALA A 103 -4.46 1.77 24.15
CA ALA A 103 -5.38 1.47 23.06
C ALA A 103 -5.28 2.51 21.92
N ALA A 104 -5.18 3.80 22.26
CA ALA A 104 -5.06 4.87 21.28
C ALA A 104 -3.75 4.80 20.48
N VAL A 105 -2.61 4.55 21.14
CA VAL A 105 -1.31 4.45 20.46
C VAL A 105 -1.25 3.21 19.57
N VAL A 106 -1.78 2.06 20.04
CA VAL A 106 -1.83 0.83 19.24
C VAL A 106 -2.72 1.03 18.00
N ALA A 107 -3.89 1.66 18.14
CA ALA A 107 -4.79 1.93 17.01
C ALA A 107 -4.12 2.82 15.94
N LEU A 108 -3.46 3.90 16.37
CA LEU A 108 -2.73 4.81 15.47
C LEU A 108 -1.56 4.12 14.77
N LYS A 109 -0.88 3.19 15.46
CA LYS A 109 0.24 2.44 14.88
C LYS A 109 -0.23 1.38 13.89
N ALA A 110 -1.31 0.66 14.20
CA ALA A 110 -1.94 -0.26 13.26
C ALA A 110 -2.33 0.47 11.95
N LYS A 111 -2.87 1.69 12.07
CA LYS A 111 -3.18 2.54 10.92
C LYS A 111 -1.94 2.95 10.12
N ALA A 112 -0.86 3.34 10.80
CA ALA A 112 0.39 3.69 10.11
C ALA A 112 0.96 2.50 9.34
N VAL A 113 0.87 1.29 9.89
CA VAL A 113 1.29 0.06 9.20
C VAL A 113 0.40 -0.22 7.98
N GLN A 114 -0.91 -0.06 8.10
CA GLN A 114 -1.83 -0.22 6.96
C GLN A 114 -1.53 0.78 5.84
N GLN A 115 -1.33 2.06 6.17
CA GLN A 115 -1.01 3.08 5.17
C GLN A 115 0.33 2.83 4.49
N ALA A 116 1.34 2.40 5.26
CA ALA A 116 2.64 2.02 4.70
C ALA A 116 2.52 0.81 3.75
N PHE A 117 1.67 -0.16 4.09
CA PHE A 117 1.38 -1.28 3.20
C PHE A 117 0.70 -0.82 1.91
N ASP A 118 -0.34 0.01 1.99
CA ASP A 118 -1.08 0.49 0.81
C ASP A 118 -0.21 1.31 -0.14
N ASP A 119 0.66 2.17 0.40
CA ASP A 119 1.60 2.96 -0.40
C ASP A 119 2.64 2.07 -1.07
N THR A 120 3.26 1.15 -0.30
CA THR A 120 4.24 0.19 -0.85
C THR A 120 3.60 -0.76 -1.86
N PHE A 121 2.32 -1.08 -1.71
CA PHE A 121 1.60 -1.94 -2.64
C PHE A 121 1.49 -1.32 -4.03
N ILE A 122 1.31 -0.01 -4.14
CA ILE A 122 1.23 0.68 -5.44
C ILE A 122 2.62 1.10 -5.91
N ASN A 123 3.37 1.81 -5.06
CA ASN A 123 4.60 2.54 -5.42
C ASN A 123 5.89 1.86 -4.96
N GLY A 124 5.82 0.66 -4.37
CA GLY A 124 6.99 -0.04 -3.83
C GLY A 124 8.06 -0.31 -4.89
N ASP A 125 9.32 -0.08 -4.54
CA ASP A 125 10.46 -0.26 -5.43
C ASP A 125 11.67 -0.76 -4.63
N VAL A 126 12.09 -1.99 -4.89
CA VAL A 126 13.25 -2.62 -4.24
C VAL A 126 14.56 -1.92 -4.59
N SER A 127 14.64 -1.23 -5.73
CA SER A 127 15.84 -0.48 -6.14
C SER A 127 16.03 0.81 -5.34
N GLY A 128 14.93 1.48 -4.97
CA GLY A 128 14.91 2.64 -4.09
C GLY A 128 15.00 2.29 -2.60
N ASP A 129 14.28 1.26 -2.16
CA ASP A 129 14.35 0.73 -0.80
C ASP A 129 14.40 -0.80 -0.81
N ALA A 130 15.59 -1.36 -0.58
CA ALA A 130 15.80 -2.81 -0.52
C ALA A 130 15.01 -3.55 0.58
N LYS A 131 14.45 -2.81 1.56
CA LYS A 131 13.59 -3.36 2.60
C LYS A 131 12.11 -3.40 2.18
N SER A 132 11.73 -2.63 1.18
CA SER A 132 10.41 -2.68 0.57
C SER A 132 10.28 -3.85 -0.41
N PHE A 133 9.07 -4.10 -0.88
CA PHE A 133 8.80 -5.06 -1.96
C PHE A 133 8.35 -4.29 -3.21
N ASP A 134 8.48 -4.92 -4.38
CA ASP A 134 8.05 -4.30 -5.64
C ASP A 134 6.53 -4.21 -5.70
N GLY A 135 6.02 -2.99 -5.85
CA GLY A 135 4.60 -2.69 -5.98
C GLY A 135 4.07 -2.93 -7.39
N ILE A 136 2.80 -2.61 -7.61
CA ILE A 136 2.12 -2.78 -8.91
C ILE A 136 2.85 -2.02 -10.02
N ASP A 137 3.37 -0.82 -9.74
CA ASP A 137 4.02 0.01 -10.76
C ASP A 137 5.27 -0.68 -11.34
N GLN A 138 6.11 -1.28 -10.49
CA GLN A 138 7.27 -2.06 -10.91
C GLN A 138 6.90 -3.44 -11.49
N ALA A 139 5.79 -4.02 -11.05
CA ALA A 139 5.31 -5.30 -11.57
C ALA A 139 4.69 -5.18 -12.98
N CYS A 140 4.20 -4.00 -13.33
CA CYS A 140 3.59 -3.68 -14.62
C CYS A 140 4.65 -3.67 -15.73
N ALA A 141 4.33 -4.23 -16.91
CA ALA A 141 5.25 -4.18 -18.04
C ALA A 141 5.35 -2.73 -18.56
N ALA A 142 6.53 -2.30 -18.99
CA ALA A 142 6.76 -0.94 -19.50
C ALA A 142 5.89 -0.54 -20.72
N GLY A 143 5.24 -1.50 -21.38
CA GLY A 143 4.26 -1.25 -22.44
C GLY A 143 2.80 -1.09 -21.97
N GLN A 144 2.54 -1.26 -20.67
CA GLN A 144 1.23 -1.12 -20.03
C GLN A 144 1.13 0.14 -19.17
N THR A 145 2.11 1.03 -19.26
CA THR A 145 2.10 2.33 -18.60
C THR A 145 1.68 3.39 -19.61
N LEU A 146 0.61 4.13 -19.29
CA LEU A 146 0.16 5.25 -20.09
C LEU A 146 0.47 6.56 -19.35
N ALA A 147 1.39 7.35 -19.90
CA ALA A 147 1.69 8.67 -19.36
C ALA A 147 0.64 9.69 -19.81
N MET A 148 0.09 10.45 -18.86
CA MET A 148 -0.85 11.54 -19.15
C MET A 148 -0.11 12.85 -19.52
N GLY A 149 0.84 12.76 -20.45
CA GLY A 149 1.73 13.88 -20.82
C GLY A 149 2.77 14.22 -19.74
N ASP A 150 3.70 15.13 -20.07
CA ASP A 150 4.88 15.44 -19.25
C ASP A 150 4.55 16.11 -17.89
N ASP A 151 3.39 16.78 -17.78
CA ASP A 151 2.93 17.50 -16.57
C ASP A 151 1.65 16.93 -15.95
N GLY A 152 1.19 15.76 -16.42
CA GLY A 152 -0.09 15.18 -15.99
C GLY A 152 -1.31 15.88 -16.63
N GLY A 153 -2.24 15.07 -17.12
CA GLY A 153 -3.44 15.51 -17.83
C GLY A 153 -4.71 15.00 -17.15
N ALA A 154 -5.85 15.58 -17.54
CA ALA A 154 -7.14 15.09 -17.09
C ALA A 154 -7.38 13.66 -17.60
N LEU A 155 -7.81 12.76 -16.71
CA LEU A 155 -8.22 11.41 -17.09
C LEU A 155 -9.46 11.50 -17.99
N THR A 156 -9.32 11.12 -19.26
CA THR A 156 -10.43 11.05 -20.21
C THR A 156 -10.75 9.60 -20.53
N LEU A 157 -12.01 9.30 -20.88
CA LEU A 157 -12.42 7.95 -21.29
C LEU A 157 -11.61 7.47 -22.51
N THR A 158 -11.27 8.38 -23.43
CA THR A 158 -10.42 8.08 -24.58
C THR A 158 -9.02 7.62 -24.17
N LYS A 159 -8.46 8.16 -23.08
CA LYS A 159 -7.16 7.73 -22.55
C LYS A 159 -7.25 6.41 -21.80
N LEU A 160 -8.38 6.10 -21.18
CA LEU A 160 -8.61 4.78 -20.59
C LEU A 160 -8.72 3.67 -21.64
N ASP A 161 -9.20 3.99 -22.85
CA ASP A 161 -9.33 3.05 -23.97
C ASP A 161 -8.02 2.88 -24.80
N GLU A 162 -6.91 3.54 -24.43
CA GLU A 162 -5.62 3.41 -25.14
C GLU A 162 -4.82 2.15 -24.73
N LEU A 163 -5.29 1.39 -23.74
CA LEU A 163 -4.73 0.12 -23.26
C LEU A 163 -5.71 -1.05 -23.47
#